data_AF-X1V3Q2-F1
#
_entry.id   AF-X1V3Q2-F1
#
_cell.length_a   1.000
_cell.length_b   1.000
_cell.length_c   1.000
_cell.angle_alpha   90.00
_cell.angle_beta   90.00
_cell.angle_gamma   90.00
#
_symmetry.space_group_name_H-M   'P 1'
#
loop_
_entity.id
_entity.type
_entity.pdbx_description
1 polymer ?
#
loop_
_entity_poly.entity_id
_entity_poly.type
_entity_poly.pdbx_seq_one_letter_code
_entity_poly.pdbx_strand_id
1 'polypeptide(L)'
;MKMRQFVMKMLAGMMMLGMVCLWLSSCAAASVTDRGISVRELHCEYAQNPLGIDAPHPRFSWLLESTRRGQRQTAYQVLVATAVEKLNNNIGDKWDSGKVVSE
;
A
#
# COMPACT_ATOMS: atom_id res chain seq x y z
N MET A 1 59.10 13.88 -26.45
CA MET A 1 57.82 13.41 -27.01
C MET A 1 57.02 12.45 -26.11
N LYS A 2 57.64 11.61 -25.24
CA LYS A 2 56.92 10.61 -24.42
C LYS A 2 56.06 11.17 -23.26
N MET A 3 56.44 12.32 -22.67
CA MET A 3 55.73 12.91 -21.52
C MET A 3 54.33 13.46 -21.85
N ARG A 4 54.17 14.12 -23.02
CA ARG A 4 52.88 14.67 -23.47
C ARG A 4 51.86 13.58 -23.82
N GLN A 5 52.33 12.44 -24.35
CA GLN A 5 51.47 11.28 -24.63
C GLN A 5 51.01 10.57 -23.35
N PHE A 6 51.81 10.61 -22.28
CA PHE A 6 51.44 10.02 -20.98
C PHE A 6 50.37 10.87 -20.28
N VAL A 7 50.52 12.20 -20.29
CA VAL A 7 49.54 13.13 -19.72
C VAL A 7 48.21 13.12 -20.49
N MET A 8 48.24 13.06 -21.83
CA MET A 8 47.01 12.93 -22.64
C MET A 8 46.29 11.59 -22.43
N LYS A 9 47.03 10.49 -22.19
CA LYS A 9 46.44 9.17 -21.86
C LYS A 9 45.81 9.14 -20.46
N MET A 10 46.42 9.79 -19.46
CA MET A 10 45.81 9.94 -18.12
C MET A 10 44.56 10.82 -18.14
N LEU A 11 44.59 11.95 -18.87
CA LEU A 11 43.43 12.84 -18.99
C LEU A 11 42.26 12.18 -19.74
N ALA A 12 42.53 11.43 -20.82
CA ALA A 12 41.51 10.67 -21.53
C ALA A 12 40.90 9.55 -20.66
N GLY A 13 41.71 8.87 -19.83
CA GLY A 13 41.24 7.85 -18.88
C GLY A 13 40.35 8.42 -17.77
N MET A 14 40.66 9.61 -17.26
CA MET A 14 39.84 10.30 -16.25
C MET A 14 38.51 10.83 -16.82
N MET A 15 38.50 11.23 -18.10
CA MET A 15 37.29 11.69 -18.80
C MET A 15 36.35 10.53 -19.18
N MET A 16 36.92 9.35 -19.49
CA MET A 16 36.15 8.12 -19.75
C MET A 16 35.52 7.52 -18.49
N LEU A 17 36.17 7.63 -17.32
CA LEU A 17 35.59 7.16 -16.05
C LEU A 17 34.40 8.03 -15.59
N GLY A 18 34.49 9.35 -15.77
CA GLY A 18 33.41 10.28 -15.39
C GLY A 18 32.14 10.13 -16.23
N MET A 19 32.28 9.76 -17.51
CA MET A 19 31.16 9.62 -18.44
C MET A 19 30.36 8.32 -18.23
N VAL A 20 31.00 7.27 -17.70
CA VAL A 20 30.35 6.00 -17.33
C VAL A 20 29.56 6.11 -16.01
N CYS A 21 30.07 6.87 -15.03
CA CYS A 21 29.33 7.15 -13.79
C CYS A 21 28.06 7.99 -14.01
N LEU A 22 28.04 8.84 -15.05
CA LEU A 22 26.86 9.63 -15.44
C LEU A 22 25.80 8.81 -16.20
N TRP A 23 26.19 7.72 -16.88
CA TRP A 23 25.26 6.82 -17.57
C TRP A 23 24.57 5.82 -16.63
N LEU A 24 25.22 5.44 -15.52
CA LEU A 24 24.64 4.51 -14.54
C LEU A 24 23.58 5.15 -13.62
N SER A 25 23.51 6.49 -13.56
CA SER A 25 22.55 7.21 -12.71
C SER A 25 21.17 7.45 -13.36
N SER A 26 20.94 7.03 -14.61
CA SER A 26 19.70 7.35 -15.36
C SER A 26 18.63 6.24 -15.30
N CYS A 27 18.58 5.49 -14.21
CA CYS A 27 17.46 4.59 -13.91
C CYS A 27 17.10 4.65 -12.43
N ALA A 28 16.66 5.81 -11.97
CA ALA A 28 15.80 5.87 -10.79
C ALA A 28 14.42 5.36 -11.23
N ALA A 29 14.20 4.05 -11.12
CA ALA A 29 12.87 3.47 -11.30
C ALA A 29 11.95 4.06 -10.24
N ALA A 30 11.00 4.91 -10.66
CA ALA A 30 9.95 5.39 -9.78
C ALA A 30 9.12 4.17 -9.34
N SER A 31 9.19 3.81 -8.06
CA SER A 31 8.29 2.84 -7.48
C SER A 31 6.88 3.42 -7.49
N VAL A 32 6.04 2.93 -8.39
CA VAL A 32 4.60 3.14 -8.27
C VAL A 32 4.16 2.37 -7.05
N THR A 33 3.93 3.07 -5.93
CA THR A 33 3.31 2.49 -4.75
C THR A 33 1.93 2.00 -5.15
N ASP A 34 1.80 0.70 -5.37
CA ASP A 34 0.52 0.08 -5.67
C ASP A 34 -0.37 0.20 -4.45
N ARG A 35 -1.25 1.21 -4.47
CA ARG A 35 -2.35 1.29 -3.51
C ARG A 35 -3.33 0.21 -3.93
N GLY A 36 -3.21 -0.96 -3.30
CA GLY A 36 -4.12 -2.09 -3.48
C GLY A 36 -5.57 -1.74 -3.15
N ILE A 37 -6.39 -2.76 -2.91
CA ILE A 37 -7.78 -2.54 -2.49
C ILE A 37 -7.83 -1.97 -1.07
N SER A 38 -8.68 -0.97 -0.84
CA SER A 38 -8.90 -0.37 0.48
C SER A 38 -10.38 -0.30 0.79
N VAL A 39 -10.72 -0.36 2.07
CA VAL A 39 -12.09 -0.29 2.57
C VAL A 39 -12.40 1.15 2.98
N ARG A 40 -13.54 1.67 2.56
CA ARG A 40 -14.04 3.03 2.83
C ARG A 40 -15.48 2.99 3.32
N GLU A 41 -15.94 4.12 3.85
CA GLU A 41 -17.35 4.35 4.16
C GLU A 41 -17.98 3.21 4.98
N LEU A 42 -17.38 2.94 6.15
CA LEU A 42 -17.92 1.96 7.09
C LEU A 42 -19.21 2.50 7.69
N HIS A 43 -20.29 1.74 7.53
CA HIS A 43 -21.59 2.06 8.10
C HIS A 43 -22.13 0.88 8.91
N CYS A 44 -22.90 1.21 9.95
CA CYS A 44 -23.74 0.30 10.71
C CYS A 44 -25.18 0.83 10.63
N GLU A 45 -26.13 -0.01 10.22
CA GLU A 45 -27.52 0.41 9.99
C GLU A 45 -27.61 1.71 9.15
N TYR A 46 -26.86 1.75 8.05
CA TYR A 46 -26.77 2.87 7.11
C TYR A 46 -26.22 4.20 7.66
N ALA A 47 -25.66 4.21 8.87
CA ALA A 47 -25.08 5.40 9.49
C ALA A 47 -23.60 5.21 9.84
N GLN A 48 -22.82 6.30 9.81
CA GLN A 48 -21.43 6.30 10.28
C GLN A 48 -21.42 6.53 11.79
N ASN A 49 -20.74 5.65 12.53
CA ASN A 49 -20.59 5.72 13.99
C ASN A 49 -21.92 5.99 14.75
N PRO A 50 -23.00 5.23 14.48
CA PRO A 50 -24.28 5.48 15.13
C PRO A 50 -24.22 5.18 16.64
N LEU A 51 -25.08 5.88 17.39
CA LEU A 51 -25.33 5.63 18.81
C LEU A 51 -26.74 5.07 18.98
N GLY A 52 -26.93 4.12 19.90
CA GLY A 52 -28.25 3.56 20.22
C GLY A 52 -28.80 2.60 19.16
N ILE A 53 -27.99 1.62 18.74
CA ILE A 53 -28.46 0.56 17.83
C ILE A 53 -29.17 -0.53 18.65
N ASP A 54 -30.49 -0.60 18.50
CA ASP A 54 -31.34 -1.63 19.15
C ASP A 54 -31.61 -2.86 18.26
N ALA A 55 -31.11 -2.83 17.02
CA ALA A 55 -31.22 -3.96 16.10
C ALA A 55 -30.44 -5.17 16.65
N PRO A 56 -31.07 -6.34 16.86
CA PRO A 56 -30.38 -7.51 17.42
C PRO A 56 -29.32 -8.08 16.48
N HIS A 57 -29.47 -7.84 15.18
CA HIS A 57 -28.53 -8.24 14.13
C HIS A 57 -28.22 -7.03 13.24
N PRO A 58 -27.35 -6.12 13.70
CA PRO A 58 -27.05 -4.92 12.95
C PRO A 58 -26.34 -5.25 11.64
N ARG A 59 -26.68 -4.50 10.59
CA ARG A 59 -26.12 -4.63 9.25
C ARG A 59 -24.91 -3.72 9.12
N PHE A 60 -23.79 -4.32 8.73
CA PHE A 60 -22.58 -3.60 8.36
C PHE A 60 -22.47 -3.48 6.85
N SER A 61 -21.97 -2.34 6.38
CA SER A 61 -21.69 -2.13 4.97
C SER A 61 -20.42 -1.30 4.80
N TRP A 62 -19.77 -1.48 3.66
CA TRP A 62 -18.53 -0.80 3.30
C TRP A 62 -18.43 -0.63 1.79
N LEU A 63 -17.56 0.28 1.36
CA LEU A 63 -17.16 0.45 -0.03
C LEU A 63 -15.73 -0.03 -0.24
N LEU A 64 -15.46 -0.59 -1.41
CA LEU A 64 -14.11 -0.96 -1.83
C LEU A 64 -13.61 0.06 -2.84
N GLU A 65 -12.43 0.62 -2.56
CA GLU A 65 -11.76 1.60 -3.40
C GLU A 65 -10.44 1.01 -3.93
N SER A 66 -10.19 1.15 -5.24
CA SER A 66 -8.94 0.73 -5.87
C SER A 66 -8.60 1.63 -7.07
N THR A 67 -7.31 1.82 -7.32
CA THR A 67 -6.80 2.49 -8.52
C THR A 67 -6.81 1.57 -9.75
N ARG A 68 -7.01 0.25 -9.55
CA ARG A 68 -7.02 -0.76 -10.60
C ARG A 68 -8.44 -1.12 -11.01
N ARG A 69 -8.66 -1.37 -12.30
CA ARG A 69 -9.94 -1.87 -12.84
C ARG A 69 -10.11 -3.37 -12.55
N GLY A 70 -11.37 -3.82 -12.56
CA GLY A 70 -11.72 -5.23 -12.45
C GLY A 70 -11.49 -5.84 -11.06
N GLN A 71 -11.34 -5.00 -10.02
CA GLN A 71 -11.28 -5.49 -8.65
C GLN A 71 -12.68 -5.85 -8.15
N ARG A 72 -12.77 -6.93 -7.37
CA ARG A 72 -14.00 -7.40 -6.73
C ARG A 72 -13.66 -8.02 -5.37
N GLN A 73 -14.60 -7.95 -4.44
CA GLN A 73 -14.54 -8.72 -3.19
C GLN A 73 -14.62 -10.22 -3.49
N THR A 74 -13.79 -11.01 -2.83
CA THR A 74 -13.87 -12.50 -2.86
C THR A 74 -14.00 -13.10 -1.46
N ALA A 75 -13.71 -12.30 -0.44
CA ALA A 75 -13.91 -12.63 0.95
C ALA A 75 -13.98 -11.34 1.78
N TYR A 76 -14.55 -11.44 2.96
CA TYR A 76 -14.50 -10.41 4.00
C TYR A 76 -14.15 -11.01 5.36
N GLN A 77 -13.75 -10.15 6.30
CA GLN A 77 -13.65 -10.46 7.72
C GLN A 77 -14.08 -9.22 8.50
N VAL A 78 -14.95 -9.40 9.50
CA VAL A 78 -15.43 -8.35 10.38
C VAL A 78 -14.93 -8.63 11.79
N LEU A 79 -14.30 -7.62 12.39
CA LEU A 79 -13.87 -7.61 13.79
C LEU A 79 -14.71 -6.60 14.57
N VAL A 80 -15.31 -7.04 15.68
CA VAL A 80 -16.01 -6.18 16.63
C VAL A 80 -15.34 -6.32 17.99
N ALA A 81 -14.96 -5.20 18.58
CA ALA A 81 -14.27 -5.18 19.86
C ALA A 81 -14.86 -4.13 20.81
N THR A 82 -14.60 -4.31 22.11
CA THR A 82 -15.00 -3.32 23.12
C THR A 82 -14.08 -2.10 23.20
N ALA A 83 -12.93 -2.13 22.52
CA ALA A 83 -11.89 -1.11 22.61
C ALA A 83 -11.07 -1.04 21.32
N VAL A 84 -10.60 0.16 20.96
CA VAL A 84 -9.85 0.39 19.71
C VAL A 84 -8.47 -0.28 19.76
N GLU A 85 -7.85 -0.38 20.92
CA GLU A 85 -6.54 -1.00 21.12
C GLU A 85 -6.58 -2.49 20.77
N LYS A 86 -7.71 -3.16 21.01
CA LYS A 86 -7.91 -4.56 20.62
C LYS A 86 -7.96 -4.71 19.10
N LEU A 87 -8.70 -3.83 18.41
CA LEU A 87 -8.74 -3.81 16.94
C LEU A 87 -7.37 -3.50 16.34
N ASN A 88 -6.60 -2.58 16.93
CA ASN A 88 -5.22 -2.29 16.50
C ASN A 88 -4.30 -3.51 16.61
N ASN A 89 -4.64 -4.50 17.45
CA ASN A 89 -3.96 -5.78 17.59
C ASN A 89 -4.66 -6.93 16.83
N ASN A 90 -5.63 -6.63 15.96
CA ASN A 90 -6.47 -7.60 15.22
C ASN A 90 -7.27 -8.56 16.12
N ILE A 91 -7.77 -8.07 17.26
CA ILE A 91 -8.57 -8.86 18.21
C ILE A 91 -10.01 -8.35 18.21
N GLY A 92 -10.94 -9.20 17.75
CA GLY A 92 -12.39 -8.97 17.84
C GLY A 92 -13.02 -9.69 19.04
N ASP A 93 -12.88 -9.15 20.25
CA ASP A 93 -13.29 -9.83 21.48
C ASP A 93 -14.81 -9.95 21.69
N LYS A 94 -15.60 -9.19 20.92
CA LYS A 94 -17.05 -9.38 20.85
C LYS A 94 -17.44 -10.28 19.70
N TRP A 95 -16.77 -10.14 18.57
CA TRP A 95 -16.99 -10.98 17.41
C TRP A 95 -15.81 -10.91 16.46
N ASP A 96 -15.43 -12.07 15.93
CA ASP A 96 -14.58 -12.22 14.75
C ASP A 96 -15.30 -13.19 13.81
N SER A 97 -15.65 -12.73 12.62
CA SER A 97 -16.29 -13.60 11.62
C SER A 97 -15.34 -14.67 11.06
N GLY A 98 -14.04 -14.50 11.24
CA GLY A 98 -13.01 -15.12 10.42
C GLY A 98 -13.10 -14.66 8.97
N LYS A 99 -12.25 -15.24 8.11
CA LYS A 99 -12.33 -15.01 6.66
C LYS A 99 -13.55 -15.76 6.10
N VAL A 100 -14.56 -15.02 5.70
CA VAL A 100 -15.77 -15.54 5.06
C VAL A 100 -15.61 -15.38 3.55
N VAL A 101 -15.66 -16.49 2.80
CA VAL A 101 -15.65 -16.47 1.32
C VAL A 101 -17.03 -16.01 0.85
N SER A 102 -17.07 -14.81 0.29
CA SER A 102 -18.29 -14.14 -0.17
C SER A 102 -17.90 -13.00 -1.10
N GLU A 103 -18.74 -12.75 -2.10
CA GLU A 103 -18.56 -11.65 -3.06
C GLU A 103 -19.19 -10.34 -2.59
#